data_AF-A0A8H2W6V2-F1
#
_entry.id   AF-A0A8H2W6V2-F1
#
_cell.length_a   1.000
_cell.length_b   1.000
_cell.length_c   1.000
_cell.angle_alpha   90.00
_cell.angle_beta   90.00
_cell.angle_gamma   90.00
#
_symmetry.space_group_name_H-M   'P 1'
#
loop_
_entity.id
_entity.type
_entity.pdbx_description
1 polymer ?
#
loop_
_entity_poly.entity_id
_entity_poly.type
_entity_poly.pdbx_seq_one_letter_code
_entity_poly.pdbx_strand_id
1 'polypeptide(L)'
;MQIAKLASQPPTDVERVVEEEIREWHFHIYFLQRNPAQHAAALALRDAILRLRRDGAFVAVPLYRVNTAPIGPHPAGSYEIWVPSESFVSVYSYICQYRGDLSVLVHPLTREERKDHEYRQAWMGPSFPLDLSTLPIRSEEIPLQYPLLKLGYSRIITGPTIEERKAAGRKIEQTLRGEKEAAPAPTED
;
A
#
# COMPACT_ATOMS: atom_id res chain seq x y z
N MET A 1 19.70 -3.73 32.90
CA MET A 1 18.56 -2.80 32.98
C MET A 1 18.32 -2.26 31.58
N GLN A 2 17.41 -2.87 30.82
CA GLN A 2 17.14 -2.51 29.44
C GLN A 2 16.24 -1.28 29.46
N ILE A 3 16.79 -0.13 29.06
CA ILE A 3 16.02 1.10 28.94
C ILE A 3 15.01 0.83 27.84
N ALA A 4 13.73 0.65 28.21
CA ALA A 4 12.64 0.60 27.25
C ALA A 4 12.74 1.88 26.43
N LYS A 5 13.12 1.75 25.16
CA LYS A 5 13.09 2.85 24.20
C LYS A 5 11.61 3.25 24.14
N LEU A 6 11.22 4.31 24.84
CA LEU A 6 9.88 4.88 24.77
C LEU A 6 9.51 4.92 23.29
N ALA A 7 8.41 4.28 22.92
CA ALA A 7 7.89 4.38 21.57
C ALA A 7 7.77 5.87 21.27
N SER A 8 8.52 6.37 20.29
CA SER A 8 8.43 7.77 19.89
C SER A 8 6.98 8.06 19.56
N GLN A 9 6.43 9.14 20.11
CA GLN A 9 5.06 9.56 19.78
C GLN A 9 4.90 9.68 18.25
N PRO A 10 3.71 9.35 17.71
CA PRO A 10 3.43 9.57 16.29
C PRO A 10 3.66 11.05 15.92
N PRO A 11 4.26 11.34 14.75
CA PRO A 11 4.43 12.71 14.31
C PRO A 11 3.07 13.37 14.06
N THR A 12 2.94 14.62 14.53
CA THR A 12 1.75 15.46 14.30
C THR A 12 2.04 16.68 13.42
N ASP A 13 3.30 16.91 13.06
CA ASP A 13 3.71 17.97 12.15
C ASP A 13 3.23 17.68 10.72
N VAL A 14 2.42 18.59 10.18
CA VAL A 14 1.74 18.43 8.88
C VAL A 14 2.75 18.34 7.73
N GLU A 15 3.82 19.12 7.77
CA GLU A 15 4.82 19.15 6.71
C GLU A 15 5.53 17.82 6.63
N ARG A 16 6.06 17.34 7.75
CA ARG A 16 6.70 16.03 7.86
C ARG A 16 5.81 14.89 7.37
N VAL A 17 4.55 14.85 7.82
CA VAL A 17 3.62 13.77 7.45
C VAL A 17 3.31 13.77 5.95
N VAL A 18 3.20 14.95 5.34
CA VAL A 18 2.94 15.10 3.90
C VAL A 18 4.19 14.74 3.08
N GLU A 19 5.38 15.11 3.54
CA GLU A 19 6.63 14.77 2.86
C GLU A 19 6.96 13.28 2.90
N GLU A 20 6.71 12.63 4.05
CA GLU A 20 6.95 11.21 4.29
C GLU A 20 5.84 10.29 3.73
N GLU A 21 4.83 10.83 3.04
CA GLU A 21 3.74 10.07 2.44
C GLU A 21 4.26 8.97 1.49
N ILE A 22 3.77 7.73 1.69
CA ILE A 22 4.10 6.59 0.82
C ILE A 22 3.47 6.81 -0.55
N ARG A 23 4.29 6.66 -1.61
CA ARG A 23 3.86 6.97 -2.97
C ARG A 23 3.64 5.75 -3.86
N GLU A 24 4.17 4.59 -3.49
CA GLU A 24 4.06 3.36 -4.26
C GLU A 24 3.80 2.17 -3.34
N TRP A 25 3.03 1.22 -3.84
CA TRP A 25 2.54 0.07 -3.10
C TRP A 25 2.59 -1.19 -3.97
N HIS A 26 2.75 -2.33 -3.32
CA HIS A 26 2.62 -3.64 -3.93
C HIS A 26 1.40 -4.37 -3.38
N PHE A 27 0.72 -5.05 -4.29
CA PHE A 27 -0.33 -6.01 -3.98
C PHE A 27 0.12 -7.37 -4.50
N HIS A 28 0.35 -8.34 -3.60
CA HIS A 28 0.63 -9.71 -4.00
C HIS A 28 -0.62 -10.55 -3.85
N ILE A 29 -1.15 -11.02 -4.96
CA ILE A 29 -2.31 -11.93 -4.98
C ILE A 29 -1.79 -13.34 -4.79
N TYR A 30 -2.25 -14.03 -3.74
CA TYR A 30 -1.84 -15.39 -3.40
C TYR A 30 -2.89 -16.42 -3.81
N PHE A 31 -2.40 -17.59 -4.21
CA PHE A 31 -3.19 -18.79 -4.45
C PHE A 31 -2.43 -20.03 -3.99
N LEU A 32 -3.17 -21.04 -3.53
CA LEU A 32 -2.61 -22.34 -3.18
C LEU A 32 -2.23 -23.10 -4.46
N GLN A 33 -0.96 -23.50 -4.57
CA GLN A 33 -0.38 -24.06 -5.80
C GLN A 33 -1.07 -25.33 -6.30
N ARG A 34 -1.66 -26.12 -5.38
CA ARG A 34 -2.40 -27.35 -5.69
C ARG A 34 -3.92 -27.16 -5.75
N ASN A 35 -4.40 -25.91 -5.73
CA ASN A 35 -5.81 -25.58 -5.89
C ASN A 35 -6.03 -24.95 -7.28
N PRO A 36 -6.49 -25.74 -8.27
CA PRO A 36 -6.68 -25.23 -9.64
C PRO A 36 -7.74 -24.13 -9.71
N ALA A 37 -8.75 -24.14 -8.84
CA ALA A 37 -9.79 -23.12 -8.81
C ALA A 37 -9.23 -21.76 -8.35
N GLN A 38 -8.41 -21.74 -7.29
CA GLN A 38 -7.74 -20.50 -6.88
C GLN A 38 -6.75 -20.00 -7.92
N HIS A 39 -5.99 -20.89 -8.55
CA HIS A 39 -5.07 -20.48 -9.62
C HIS A 39 -5.83 -19.83 -10.79
N ALA A 40 -6.94 -20.43 -11.23
CA ALA A 40 -7.79 -19.86 -12.28
C ALA A 40 -8.40 -18.52 -11.85
N ALA A 41 -8.89 -18.40 -10.61
CA ALA A 41 -9.43 -17.14 -10.08
C ALA A 41 -8.36 -16.04 -10.03
N ALA A 42 -7.12 -16.36 -9.64
CA ALA A 42 -6.02 -15.42 -9.59
C ALA A 42 -5.67 -14.88 -10.99
N LEU A 43 -5.64 -15.76 -12.00
CA LEU A 43 -5.41 -15.35 -13.39
C LEU A 43 -6.58 -14.52 -13.95
N ALA A 44 -7.82 -14.89 -13.63
CA ALA A 44 -9.00 -14.13 -14.04
C ALA A 44 -9.01 -12.71 -13.43
N LEU A 45 -8.65 -12.58 -12.15
CA LEU A 45 -8.51 -11.28 -11.49
C LEU A 45 -7.40 -10.44 -12.15
N ARG A 46 -6.24 -11.05 -12.46
CA ARG A 46 -5.14 -10.39 -13.16
C ARG A 46 -5.59 -9.85 -14.52
N ASP A 47 -6.31 -10.65 -15.30
CA ASP A 47 -6.84 -10.26 -16.61
C ASP A 47 -7.85 -9.12 -16.50
N ALA A 48 -8.74 -9.15 -15.49
CA ALA A 48 -9.68 -8.08 -15.24
C ALA A 48 -8.97 -6.76 -14.90
N ILE A 49 -7.95 -6.80 -14.04
CA ILE A 49 -7.12 -5.64 -13.69
C ILE A 49 -6.41 -5.08 -14.93
N LEU A 50 -5.88 -5.93 -15.81
CA LEU A 50 -5.23 -5.50 -17.05
C LEU A 50 -6.22 -4.81 -18.02
N ARG A 51 -7.45 -5.33 -18.14
CA ARG A 51 -8.52 -4.71 -18.94
C ARG A 51 -8.94 -3.37 -18.34
N LEU A 52 -9.14 -3.30 -17.03
CA LEU A 52 -9.52 -2.08 -16.33
C LEU A 52 -8.44 -1.00 -16.39
N ARG A 53 -7.15 -1.38 -16.32
CA ARG A 53 -6.03 -0.48 -16.59
C ARG A 53 -6.11 0.07 -18.01
N ARG A 54 -6.28 -0.81 -19.00
CA ARG A 54 -6.39 -0.43 -20.43
C ARG A 54 -7.55 0.55 -20.64
N ASP A 55 -8.67 0.31 -19.96
CA ASP A 55 -9.91 1.06 -20.13
C ASP A 55 -9.98 2.31 -19.23
N GLY A 56 -8.93 2.60 -18.45
CA GLY A 56 -8.77 3.85 -17.70
C GLY A 56 -9.43 3.88 -16.33
N ALA A 57 -9.80 2.74 -15.74
CA ALA A 57 -10.42 2.70 -14.41
C ALA A 57 -9.45 3.09 -13.29
N PHE A 58 -8.17 2.71 -13.42
CA PHE A 58 -7.09 3.01 -12.48
C PHE A 58 -5.73 2.63 -13.09
N VAL A 59 -4.64 3.04 -12.44
CA VAL A 59 -3.29 2.57 -12.76
C VAL A 59 -2.90 1.44 -11.80
N ALA A 60 -2.72 0.25 -12.36
CA ALA A 60 -2.20 -0.92 -11.65
C ALA A 60 -1.38 -1.75 -12.63
N VAL A 61 -0.17 -2.15 -12.28
CA VAL A 61 0.74 -2.85 -13.19
C VAL A 61 1.09 -4.23 -12.63
N PRO A 62 0.34 -5.28 -13.01
CA PRO A 62 0.72 -6.65 -12.69
C PRO A 62 2.06 -7.00 -13.33
N LEU A 63 2.96 -7.61 -12.55
CA LEU A 63 4.21 -8.14 -13.09
C LEU A 63 3.91 -9.22 -14.14
N TYR A 64 4.76 -9.32 -15.17
CA TYR A 64 4.56 -10.30 -16.23
C TYR A 64 4.57 -11.74 -15.69
N ARG A 65 5.50 -12.04 -14.78
CA ARG A 65 5.67 -13.35 -14.16
C ARG A 65 4.55 -13.65 -13.16
N VAL A 66 3.98 -14.85 -13.28
CA VAL A 66 3.18 -15.48 -12.22
C VAL A 66 4.05 -16.55 -11.57
N ASN A 67 4.25 -16.45 -10.25
CA ASN A 67 5.00 -17.40 -9.47
C ASN A 67 4.09 -18.60 -9.18
N THR A 68 4.35 -19.76 -9.79
CA THR A 68 3.59 -21.00 -9.52
C THR A 68 4.17 -21.82 -8.37
N ALA A 69 5.21 -21.30 -7.72
CA ALA A 69 5.87 -21.86 -6.54
C ALA A 69 6.37 -20.71 -5.63
N PRO A 70 6.78 -20.99 -4.38
CA PRO A 70 7.34 -19.97 -3.48
C PRO A 70 8.57 -19.30 -4.11
N ILE A 71 8.62 -17.97 -4.08
CA ILE A 71 9.73 -17.15 -4.62
C ILE A 71 9.95 -15.94 -3.70
N GLY A 72 11.20 -15.71 -3.29
CA GLY A 72 11.54 -14.62 -2.38
C GLY A 72 10.79 -14.75 -1.05
N PRO A 73 10.18 -13.68 -0.52
CA PRO A 73 9.47 -13.75 0.75
C PRO A 73 8.09 -14.44 0.66
N HIS A 74 7.65 -14.79 -0.54
CA HIS A 74 6.29 -15.26 -0.79
C HIS A 74 6.20 -16.79 -0.69
N PRO A 75 5.47 -17.35 0.30
CA PRO A 75 5.48 -18.79 0.59
C PRO A 75 4.51 -19.62 -0.26
N ALA A 76 3.72 -19.00 -1.14
CA ALA A 76 2.74 -19.68 -1.99
C ALA A 76 2.84 -19.22 -3.45
N GLY A 77 1.95 -19.74 -4.30
CA GLY A 77 1.80 -19.19 -5.64
C GLY A 77 1.33 -17.74 -5.55
N SER A 78 1.95 -16.85 -6.33
CA SER A 78 1.63 -15.42 -6.25
C SER A 78 1.93 -14.65 -7.54
N TYR A 79 1.37 -13.45 -7.66
CA TYR A 79 1.89 -12.43 -8.56
C TYR A 79 1.77 -11.04 -7.93
N GLU A 80 2.71 -10.17 -8.28
CA GLU A 80 2.78 -8.79 -7.82
C GLU A 80 1.97 -7.87 -8.73
N ILE A 81 1.42 -6.81 -8.14
CA ILE A 81 0.84 -5.66 -8.82
C ILE A 81 1.42 -4.39 -8.19
N TRP A 82 2.13 -3.60 -8.98
CA TRP A 82 2.54 -2.26 -8.58
C TRP A 82 1.39 -1.27 -8.72
N VAL A 83 1.20 -0.43 -7.71
CA VAL A 83 0.13 0.57 -7.64
C VAL A 83 0.67 1.89 -7.10
N PRO A 84 0.55 3.00 -7.84
CA PRO A 84 0.91 4.33 -7.33
C PRO A 84 -0.17 4.83 -6.36
N SER A 85 0.21 5.70 -5.41
CA SER A 85 -0.70 6.28 -4.40
C SER A 85 -1.96 6.89 -5.01
N GLU A 86 -1.84 7.49 -6.19
CA GLU A 86 -2.88 8.13 -6.99
C GLU A 86 -3.98 7.16 -7.44
N SER A 87 -3.70 5.85 -7.45
CA SER A 87 -4.66 4.80 -7.79
C SER A 87 -4.90 3.81 -6.65
N PHE A 88 -4.26 3.99 -5.49
CA PHE A 88 -4.33 3.04 -4.38
C PHE A 88 -5.76 2.74 -3.94
N VAL A 89 -6.56 3.78 -3.66
CA VAL A 89 -7.94 3.62 -3.17
C VAL A 89 -8.81 2.89 -4.20
N SER A 90 -8.70 3.23 -5.48
CA SER A 90 -9.47 2.59 -6.56
C SER A 90 -9.12 1.10 -6.70
N VAL A 91 -7.83 0.76 -6.70
CA VAL A 91 -7.36 -0.63 -6.80
C VAL A 91 -7.73 -1.42 -5.54
N TYR A 92 -7.48 -0.86 -4.36
CA TYR A 92 -7.83 -1.47 -3.08
C TYR A 92 -9.33 -1.76 -3.01
N SER A 93 -10.17 -0.80 -3.40
CA SER A 93 -11.64 -0.94 -3.41
C SER A 93 -12.12 -2.03 -4.37
N TYR A 94 -11.50 -2.11 -5.56
CA TYR A 94 -11.82 -3.15 -6.54
C TYR A 94 -11.42 -4.54 -6.04
N ILE A 95 -10.18 -4.71 -5.57
CA ILE A 95 -9.70 -6.00 -5.06
C ILE A 95 -10.51 -6.43 -3.84
N CYS A 96 -10.84 -5.50 -2.93
CA CYS A 96 -11.68 -5.78 -1.77
C CYS A 96 -13.03 -6.42 -2.16
N GLN A 97 -13.67 -5.91 -3.22
CA GLN A 97 -14.96 -6.39 -3.69
C GLN A 97 -14.88 -7.67 -4.54
N TYR A 98 -13.83 -7.83 -5.33
CA TYR A 98 -13.81 -8.80 -6.44
C TYR A 98 -12.71 -9.87 -6.35
N ARG A 99 -11.90 -9.91 -5.29
CA ARG A 99 -10.85 -10.95 -5.12
C ARG A 99 -11.38 -12.36 -4.82
N GLY A 100 -12.66 -12.51 -4.48
CA GLY A 100 -13.22 -13.76 -3.97
C GLY A 100 -12.48 -14.23 -2.71
N ASP A 101 -12.01 -15.48 -2.73
CA ASP A 101 -11.33 -16.11 -1.59
C ASP A 101 -9.79 -15.98 -1.62
N LEU A 102 -9.24 -15.23 -2.57
CA LEU A 102 -7.79 -15.05 -2.70
C LEU A 102 -7.23 -14.14 -1.61
N SER A 103 -6.16 -14.54 -0.94
CA SER A 103 -5.45 -13.67 0.00
C SER A 103 -4.60 -12.64 -0.74
N VAL A 104 -4.52 -11.43 -0.20
CA VAL A 104 -3.73 -10.34 -0.78
C VAL A 104 -2.85 -9.70 0.27
N LEU A 105 -1.52 -9.74 0.07
CA LEU A 105 -0.58 -8.93 0.83
C LEU A 105 -0.51 -7.54 0.18
N VAL A 106 -0.72 -6.49 0.96
CA VAL A 106 -0.56 -5.10 0.53
C VAL A 106 0.54 -4.48 1.37
N HIS A 107 1.59 -3.95 0.75
CA HIS A 107 2.66 -3.27 1.49
C HIS A 107 3.20 -2.06 0.74
N PRO A 108 3.78 -1.08 1.45
CA PRO A 108 4.41 0.06 0.81
C PRO A 108 5.72 -0.33 0.13
N LEU A 109 6.18 0.50 -0.81
CA LEU A 109 7.43 0.30 -1.52
C LEU A 109 8.45 1.38 -1.11
N THR A 110 9.10 1.19 0.02
CA THR A 110 10.09 2.15 0.54
C THR A 110 11.51 1.59 0.46
N ARG A 111 12.47 2.34 1.01
CA ARG A 111 13.84 1.85 1.19
C ARG A 111 13.96 0.78 2.28
N GLU A 112 12.95 0.57 3.10
CA GLU A 112 12.97 -0.38 4.22
C GLU A 112 12.13 -1.63 3.90
N GLU A 113 12.42 -2.28 2.77
CA GLU A 113 11.60 -3.37 2.20
C GLU A 113 11.25 -4.47 3.22
N ARG A 114 12.21 -4.90 4.06
CA ARG A 114 11.91 -5.87 5.13
C ARG A 114 10.85 -5.35 6.10
N LYS A 115 10.97 -4.10 6.54
CA LYS A 115 10.00 -3.47 7.45
C LYS A 115 8.64 -3.27 6.77
N ASP A 116 8.65 -3.00 5.47
CA ASP A 116 7.45 -2.88 4.67
C ASP A 116 6.66 -4.20 4.63
N HIS A 117 7.36 -5.32 4.44
CA HIS A 117 6.78 -6.67 4.45
C HIS A 117 6.43 -7.19 5.85
N GLU A 118 7.15 -6.76 6.89
CA GLU A 118 7.02 -7.30 8.24
C GLU A 118 5.97 -6.54 9.07
N TYR A 119 6.07 -5.21 9.10
CA TYR A 119 5.35 -4.36 10.05
C TYR A 119 4.37 -3.38 9.40
N ARG A 120 4.62 -2.94 8.17
CA ARG A 120 3.77 -1.94 7.49
C ARG A 120 2.78 -2.58 6.51
N GLN A 121 2.79 -3.90 6.38
CA GLN A 121 1.88 -4.61 5.51
C GLN A 121 0.45 -4.67 6.07
N ALA A 122 -0.50 -4.87 5.17
CA ALA A 122 -1.86 -5.28 5.48
C ALA A 122 -2.23 -6.53 4.66
N TRP A 123 -3.15 -7.34 5.19
CA TRP A 123 -3.73 -8.47 4.46
C TRP A 123 -5.21 -8.26 4.18
N MET A 124 -5.63 -8.59 2.96
CA MET A 124 -7.03 -8.92 2.67
C MET A 124 -7.18 -10.44 2.68
N GLY A 125 -8.07 -10.97 3.51
CA GLY A 125 -8.20 -12.41 3.73
C GLY A 125 -7.12 -12.97 4.68
N PRO A 126 -7.00 -14.30 4.78
CA PRO A 126 -6.01 -14.94 5.65
C PRO A 126 -4.57 -14.58 5.28
N SER A 127 -3.74 -14.27 6.28
CA SER A 127 -2.33 -13.97 6.07
C SER A 127 -1.51 -15.24 5.79
N PHE A 128 -0.39 -15.06 5.09
CA PHE A 128 0.63 -16.09 4.92
C PHE A 128 1.89 -15.76 5.73
N PRO A 129 2.60 -16.77 6.26
CA PRO A 129 3.86 -16.56 6.96
C PRO A 129 4.98 -16.29 5.95
N LEU A 130 5.36 -15.02 5.81
CA LEU A 130 6.41 -14.61 4.86
C LEU A 130 7.81 -15.06 5.31
N ASP A 131 8.67 -15.43 4.36
CA ASP A 131 10.09 -15.68 4.62
C ASP A 131 10.89 -14.38 4.43
N LEU A 132 11.12 -13.66 5.52
CA LEU A 132 11.79 -12.36 5.49
C LEU A 132 13.32 -12.46 5.40
N SER A 133 13.89 -13.67 5.36
CA SER A 133 15.34 -13.89 5.43
C SER A 133 16.10 -13.31 4.24
N THR A 134 15.45 -13.19 3.09
CA THR A 134 16.07 -12.70 1.85
C THR A 134 15.90 -11.19 1.63
N LEU A 135 15.11 -10.50 2.45
CA LEU A 135 14.81 -9.08 2.27
C LEU A 135 15.89 -8.17 2.88
N PRO A 136 16.36 -7.14 2.16
CA PRO A 136 17.29 -6.18 2.73
C PRO A 136 16.62 -5.38 3.85
N ILE A 137 17.39 -5.07 4.90
CA ILE A 137 16.91 -4.21 5.99
C ILE A 137 16.67 -2.80 5.46
N ARG A 138 17.59 -2.29 4.63
CA ARG A 138 17.48 -0.99 4.00
C ARG A 138 18.26 -0.94 2.68
N SER A 139 17.63 -0.41 1.64
CA SER A 139 18.23 -0.16 0.32
C SER A 139 18.82 1.25 0.23
N GLU A 140 19.83 1.43 -0.65
CA GLU A 140 20.43 2.75 -0.91
C GLU A 140 19.43 3.68 -1.61
N GLU A 141 18.72 3.15 -2.59
CA GLU A 141 17.71 3.87 -3.38
C GLU A 141 16.30 3.31 -3.13
N ILE A 142 15.29 4.11 -3.49
CA ILE A 142 13.91 3.63 -3.57
C ILE A 142 13.82 2.71 -4.79
N PRO A 143 13.22 1.51 -4.68
CA PRO A 143 13.15 0.56 -5.80
C PRO A 143 12.08 0.97 -6.84
N LEU A 144 12.35 2.03 -7.59
CA LEU A 144 11.47 2.56 -8.64
C LEU A 144 11.24 1.54 -9.75
N GLN A 145 9.97 1.20 -10.03
CA GLN A 145 9.64 0.20 -11.06
C GLN A 145 9.14 0.81 -12.38
N TYR A 146 8.28 1.84 -12.33
CA TYR A 146 7.62 2.37 -13.54
C TYR A 146 7.73 3.90 -13.69
N PRO A 147 8.95 4.47 -13.73
CA PRO A 147 9.15 5.93 -13.80
C PRO A 147 8.56 6.58 -15.05
N LEU A 148 8.41 5.83 -16.15
CA LEU A 148 7.81 6.32 -17.40
C LEU A 148 6.35 6.77 -17.24
N LEU A 149 5.64 6.27 -16.22
CA LEU A 149 4.27 6.66 -15.94
C LEU A 149 4.16 8.02 -15.25
N LYS A 150 5.26 8.56 -14.70
CA LYS A 150 5.29 9.83 -13.94
C LYS A 150 4.25 9.88 -12.80
N LEU A 151 4.09 8.76 -12.10
CA LEU A 151 3.23 8.60 -10.93
C LEU A 151 4.06 8.13 -9.73
N GLY A 152 3.46 8.12 -8.55
CA GLY A 152 4.12 7.63 -7.34
C GLY A 152 5.34 8.46 -6.99
N TYR A 153 6.50 7.84 -6.81
CA TYR A 153 7.74 8.57 -6.53
C TYR A 153 8.25 9.39 -7.72
N SER A 154 7.78 9.10 -8.94
CA SER A 154 8.11 9.85 -10.15
C SER A 154 7.10 10.96 -10.50
N ARG A 155 6.13 11.23 -9.61
CA ARG A 155 5.09 12.26 -9.85
C ARG A 155 5.65 13.67 -9.81
N ILE A 156 5.06 14.56 -10.62
CA ILE A 156 5.23 16.01 -10.45
C ILE A 156 4.36 16.43 -9.27
N ILE A 157 4.95 17.11 -8.29
CA ILE A 157 4.23 17.57 -7.10
C ILE A 157 3.15 18.55 -7.55
N THR A 158 1.91 18.09 -7.54
CA THR A 158 0.71 18.83 -7.92
C THR A 158 -0.32 18.56 -6.84
N GLY A 159 -0.41 19.46 -5.87
CA GLY A 159 -1.29 19.31 -4.70
C GLY A 159 -1.31 20.57 -3.86
N PRO A 160 -2.19 20.64 -2.84
CA PRO A 160 -2.29 21.80 -1.97
C PRO A 160 -1.00 22.01 -1.19
N THR A 161 -0.64 23.27 -1.02
CA THR A 161 0.44 23.75 -0.15
C THR A 161 0.19 23.36 1.30
N ILE A 162 1.24 23.38 2.13
CA ILE A 162 1.12 23.11 3.57
C ILE A 162 0.12 24.07 4.24
N GLU A 163 0.11 25.34 3.84
CA GLU A 163 -0.83 26.32 4.38
C GLU A 163 -2.28 26.06 3.97
N GLU A 164 -2.53 25.66 2.72
CA GLU A 164 -3.87 25.23 2.28
C GLU A 164 -4.35 23.99 3.03
N ARG A 165 -3.44 23.03 3.30
CA ARG A 165 -3.76 21.83 4.10
C ARG A 165 -4.10 22.18 5.54
N LYS A 166 -3.30 23.04 6.19
CA LYS A 166 -3.58 23.54 7.55
C LYS A 166 -4.91 24.30 7.60
N ALA A 167 -5.20 25.14 6.59
CA ALA A 167 -6.46 25.86 6.49
C ALA A 167 -7.66 24.90 6.33
N ALA A 168 -7.53 23.85 5.51
CA ALA A 168 -8.54 22.81 5.39
C ALA A 168 -8.77 22.08 6.72
N GLY A 169 -7.70 21.74 7.45
CA GLY A 169 -7.78 21.15 8.79
C GLY A 169 -8.58 22.03 9.77
N ARG A 170 -8.28 23.33 9.84
CA ARG A 170 -9.04 24.28 10.68
C ARG A 170 -10.53 24.32 10.34
N LYS A 171 -10.87 24.23 9.05
CA LYS A 171 -12.27 24.19 8.58
C LYS A 171 -12.98 22.91 9.01
N ILE A 172 -12.29 21.77 8.99
CA ILE A 172 -12.82 20.49 9.49
C ILE A 172 -13.15 20.63 10.98
N GLU A 173 -12.22 21.11 11.81
CA GLU A 173 -12.44 21.29 13.25
C GLU A 173 -13.58 22.27 13.56
N GLN A 174 -13.70 23.35 12.79
CA GLN A 174 -14.83 24.27 12.93
C GLN A 174 -16.17 23.57 12.62
N THR A 175 -16.19 22.71 11.62
CA THR A 175 -17.39 21.96 11.22
C THR A 175 -17.77 20.91 12.26
N LEU A 176 -16.77 20.22 12.84
CA LEU A 176 -16.96 19.15 13.81
C LEU A 176 -17.21 19.63 15.25
N ARG A 177 -17.00 20.93 15.56
CA ARG A 177 -17.13 21.49 16.93
C ARG A 177 -18.44 21.14 17.66
N GLY A 178 -19.54 20.94 16.93
CA GLY A 178 -20.85 20.58 17.49
C GLY A 178 -21.28 19.13 17.26
N GLU A 179 -20.47 18.34 16.56
CA GLU A 179 -20.77 16.94 16.24
C GLU A 179 -20.44 16.07 17.45
N LYS A 180 -21.47 15.45 18.05
CA LYS A 180 -21.35 14.75 19.34
C LYS A 180 -20.56 13.46 19.25
N GLU A 181 -20.56 12.82 18.08
CA GLU A 181 -19.84 11.57 17.84
C GLU A 181 -18.41 11.80 17.34
N ALA A 182 -18.01 13.06 17.09
CA ALA A 182 -16.65 13.42 16.71
C ALA A 182 -15.83 13.78 17.95
N ALA A 183 -14.74 13.04 18.19
CA ALA A 183 -13.79 13.42 19.23
C ALA A 183 -13.15 14.78 18.89
N PRO A 184 -13.11 15.75 19.82
CA PRO A 184 -12.46 17.03 19.57
C PRO A 184 -10.95 16.83 19.43
N ALA A 185 -10.32 17.61 18.55
CA ALA A 185 -8.86 17.69 18.53
C ALA A 185 -8.32 18.14 19.90
N PRO A 186 -7.20 17.56 20.38
CA PRO A 186 -6.54 18.05 21.59
C PRO A 186 -6.19 19.53 21.46
N THR A 187 -6.29 20.28 22.56
CA THR A 187 -5.73 21.64 22.64
C THR A 187 -4.21 21.55 22.56
N GLU A 188 -3.56 22.52 21.93
CA GLU A 188 -2.11 22.64 21.98
C GLU A 188 -1.66 22.73 23.46
N ASP A 189 -0.67 21.91 23.85
CA ASP A 189 -0.01 21.97 25.16
C ASP A 189 0.91 23.19 25.28
#